data_AF-A0A964DWA3-F1
#
_entry.id   AF-A0A964DWA3-F1
#
_cell.length_a   1.000
_cell.length_b   1.000
_cell.length_c   1.000
_cell.angle_alpha   90.00
_cell.angle_beta   90.00
_cell.angle_gamma   90.00
#
_symmetry.space_group_name_H-M   'P 1'
#
loop_
_entity.id
_entity.type
_entity.pdbx_description
1 polymer ?
#
loop_
_entity_poly.entity_id
_entity_poly.type
_entity_poly.pdbx_seq_one_letter_code
_entity_poly.pdbx_strand_id
1 'polypeptide(L)'
;EIGRGEVTYFAGCVAHAVYTPMIRRLNRGEAPVVFTFGTLAAGAGLLCLYDWREIAATDWRGLPGIVWLTIGYLTVFATAASFWLVQYATLRLPSAKVMAYTYLVPSWVILWEIALGHGVPGALVLLGVAATFGALWLLLKDEDGARA
;
A
#
# COMPACT_ATOMS: atom_id res chain seq x y z
N GLU A 1 0.82 -9.35 27.26
CA GLU A 1 -0.24 -8.35 27.48
C GLU A 1 -0.57 -7.72 26.15
N ILE A 2 -1.84 -7.40 25.87
CA ILE A 2 -2.20 -6.77 24.60
C ILE A 2 -1.98 -5.26 24.72
N GLY A 3 -1.02 -4.74 23.97
CA GLY A 3 -0.67 -3.32 23.95
C GLY A 3 -1.67 -2.47 23.17
N ARG A 4 -1.72 -1.16 23.47
CA ARG A 4 -2.59 -0.21 22.75
C ARG A 4 -2.36 -0.23 21.23
N GLY A 5 -1.11 -0.37 20.80
CA GLY A 5 -0.76 -0.48 19.39
C GLY A 5 -1.33 -1.74 18.72
N GLU A 6 -1.34 -2.86 19.43
CA GLU A 6 -1.88 -4.14 18.93
C GLU A 6 -3.40 -4.08 18.78
N VAL A 7 -4.09 -3.42 19.71
CA VAL A 7 -5.54 -3.17 19.60
C VAL A 7 -5.85 -2.28 18.38
N THR A 8 -5.09 -1.21 18.17
CA THR A 8 -5.27 -0.33 17.00
C THR A 8 -4.99 -1.09 15.71
N TYR A 9 -3.93 -1.89 15.66
CA TYR A 9 -3.60 -2.73 14.52
C TYR A 9 -4.72 -3.72 14.21
N PHE A 10 -5.24 -4.42 15.23
CA PHE A 10 -6.35 -5.36 15.08
C PHE A 10 -7.61 -4.68 14.54
N ALA A 11 -7.99 -3.52 15.08
CA ALA A 11 -9.11 -2.74 14.58
C ALA A 11 -8.92 -2.34 13.10
N GLY A 12 -7.69 -1.95 12.73
CA GLY A 12 -7.32 -1.68 11.34
C GLY A 12 -7.48 -2.90 10.43
N CYS A 13 -7.05 -4.09 10.88
CA CYS A 13 -7.25 -5.34 10.14
C CYS A 13 -8.73 -5.67 9.95
N VAL A 14 -9.56 -5.50 10.99
CA VAL A 14 -11.01 -5.72 10.90
C VAL A 14 -11.64 -4.74 9.89
N ALA A 15 -11.31 -3.45 9.97
CA ALA A 15 -11.79 -2.44 9.04
C ALA A 15 -11.38 -2.75 7.58
N HIS A 16 -10.13 -3.16 7.37
CA HIS A 16 -9.62 -3.55 6.05
C HIS A 16 -10.31 -4.81 5.50
N ALA A 17 -10.57 -5.80 6.35
CA ALA A 17 -11.29 -7.01 5.95
C ALA A 17 -12.75 -6.69 5.52
N VAL A 18 -13.40 -5.77 6.22
CA VAL A 18 -14.77 -5.30 5.91
C VAL A 18 -14.83 -4.45 4.64
N TYR A 19 -13.75 -3.77 4.26
CA TYR A 19 -13.70 -2.91 3.07
C TYR A 19 -14.06 -3.67 1.78
N THR A 20 -13.44 -4.82 1.52
CA THR A 20 -13.68 -5.62 0.30
C THR A 20 -15.15 -6.00 0.06
N PRO A 21 -15.90 -6.59 1.02
CA PRO A 21 -17.33 -6.87 0.83
C PRO A 21 -18.17 -5.60 0.75
N MET A 22 -17.81 -4.53 1.47
CA MET A 22 -18.52 -3.25 1.38
C MET A 22 -18.43 -2.63 -0.02
N ILE A 23 -17.26 -2.63 -0.65
CA ILE A 23 -17.10 -2.15 -2.03
C ILE A 23 -18.06 -2.88 -2.97
N ARG A 24 -18.10 -4.22 -2.88
CA ARG A 24 -19.00 -5.03 -3.72
C ARG A 24 -20.47 -4.68 -3.49
N ARG A 25 -20.88 -4.45 -2.24
CA ARG A 25 -22.26 -4.11 -1.89
C ARG A 25 -22.64 -2.68 -2.30
N LEU A 26 -21.70 -1.74 -2.25
CA LEU A 26 -21.94 -0.32 -2.56
C LEU A 26 -21.70 0.02 -4.04
N ASN A 27 -21.01 -0.83 -4.80
CA ASN A 27 -20.78 -0.60 -6.21
C ASN A 27 -22.09 -0.72 -7.01
N ARG A 28 -22.60 0.41 -7.51
CA ARG A 28 -23.82 0.51 -8.32
C ARG A 28 -23.57 0.42 -9.83
N GLY A 29 -22.39 -0.04 -10.23
CA GLY A 29 -21.93 -0.03 -11.63
C GLY A 29 -21.12 1.22 -12.00
N GLU A 30 -20.65 1.97 -11.01
CA GLU A 30 -19.79 3.13 -11.25
C GLU A 30 -18.40 2.71 -11.74
N ALA A 31 -17.75 3.59 -12.50
CA ALA A 31 -16.38 3.35 -12.95
C ALA A 31 -15.44 3.22 -11.73
N PRO A 32 -14.54 2.22 -11.68
CA PRO A 32 -13.63 1.99 -10.54
C PRO A 32 -12.79 3.22 -10.14
N VAL A 33 -12.46 4.06 -11.12
CA VAL A 33 -11.70 5.31 -10.91
C VAL A 33 -12.50 6.32 -10.09
N VAL A 34 -13.81 6.45 -10.34
CA VAL A 34 -14.69 7.38 -9.61
C VAL A 34 -14.85 6.92 -8.16
N PHE A 35 -15.07 5.61 -7.96
CA PHE A 35 -15.17 5.04 -6.62
C PHE A 35 -13.88 5.23 -5.81
N THR A 36 -12.72 5.02 -6.45
CA THR A 36 -11.43 5.22 -5.77
C THR A 36 -11.18 6.68 -5.45
N PHE A 37 -11.47 7.59 -6.39
CA PHE A 37 -11.38 9.02 -6.15
C PHE A 37 -12.24 9.44 -4.95
N GLY A 38 -13.50 8.99 -4.90
CA GLY A 38 -14.40 9.27 -3.78
C GLY A 38 -13.86 8.73 -2.45
N THR A 39 -13.32 7.51 -2.45
CA THR A 39 -12.72 6.89 -1.25
C THR A 39 -11.51 7.69 -0.76
N LEU A 40 -10.62 8.10 -1.66
CA LEU A 40 -9.43 8.91 -1.32
C LEU A 40 -9.82 10.30 -0.84
N ALA A 41 -10.76 10.96 -1.51
CA ALA A 41 -11.23 12.30 -1.13
C ALA A 41 -11.94 12.28 0.24
N ALA A 42 -12.81 11.29 0.49
CA ALA A 42 -13.45 11.11 1.79
C ALA A 42 -12.42 10.78 2.87
N GLY A 43 -11.46 9.89 2.60
CA GLY A 43 -10.39 9.55 3.53
C GLY A 43 -9.53 10.77 3.87
N ALA A 44 -9.10 11.54 2.88
CA ALA A 44 -8.37 12.78 3.09
C ALA A 44 -9.17 13.80 3.90
N GLY A 45 -10.47 13.95 3.61
CA GLY A 45 -11.35 14.84 4.37
C GLY A 45 -11.50 14.40 5.84
N LEU A 46 -11.73 13.11 6.09
CA LEU A 46 -11.85 12.57 7.44
C LEU A 46 -10.56 12.70 8.24
N LEU A 47 -9.41 12.42 7.63
CA LEU A 47 -8.10 12.61 8.26
C LEU A 47 -7.85 14.09 8.57
N CYS A 48 -8.12 15.00 7.61
CA CYS A 48 -7.99 16.44 7.85
C CYS A 48 -8.91 16.94 8.98
N LEU A 49 -10.11 16.39 9.13
CA LEU A 49 -11.02 16.74 10.21
C LEU A 49 -10.55 16.19 11.56
N TYR A 50 -10.11 14.93 11.58
CA TYR A 50 -9.61 14.27 12.78
C TYR A 50 -8.34 14.95 13.31
N ASP A 51 -7.38 15.24 12.43
CA ASP A 51 -6.09 15.85 12.76
C ASP A 51 -6.09 17.39 12.62
N TRP A 52 -7.26 18.02 12.47
CA TRP A 52 -7.39 19.46 12.19
C TRP A 52 -6.58 20.35 13.14
N ARG A 53 -6.58 20.01 14.44
CA ARG A 53 -5.86 20.78 15.47
C ARG A 53 -4.35 20.71 15.27
N GLU A 54 -3.82 19.55 14.90
CA GLU A 54 -2.38 19.35 14.69
C GLU A 54 -1.94 20.02 13.38
N ILE A 55 -2.75 19.90 12.32
CA ILE A 55 -2.55 20.58 11.04
C ILE A 55 -2.53 22.10 11.23
N ALA A 56 -3.47 22.66 12.01
CA ALA A 56 -3.55 24.10 12.26
C ALA A 56 -2.43 24.61 13.18
N ALA A 57 -1.96 23.79 14.12
CA ALA A 57 -0.86 24.14 15.01
C ALA A 57 0.53 24.03 14.35
N THR A 58 0.62 23.38 13.19
CA THR A 58 1.88 23.17 12.47
C THR A 58 2.37 24.48 11.83
N ASP A 59 3.61 24.89 12.12
CA ASP A 59 4.26 26.01 11.43
C ASP A 59 4.75 25.58 10.04
N TRP A 60 3.85 25.60 9.06
CA TRP A 60 4.12 25.21 7.68
C TRP A 60 5.27 25.98 7.02
N ARG A 61 5.49 27.24 7.43
CA ARG A 61 6.54 28.08 6.85
C ARG A 61 7.91 27.82 7.46
N GLY A 62 7.95 27.40 8.73
CA GLY A 62 9.17 27.01 9.42
C GLY A 62 9.68 25.61 9.06
N LEU A 63 8.90 24.81 8.31
CA LEU A 63 9.31 23.45 7.94
C LEU A 63 10.53 23.44 7.00
N PRO A 64 11.52 22.56 7.25
CA PRO A 64 12.66 22.37 6.36
C PRO A 64 12.21 22.02 4.93
N GLY A 65 12.95 22.50 3.92
CA GLY A 65 12.62 22.25 2.51
C GLY A 65 12.53 20.77 2.11
N ILE A 66 13.24 19.88 2.83
CA ILE A 66 13.13 18.42 2.64
C ILE A 66 11.71 17.92 2.89
N VAL A 67 10.96 18.50 3.82
CA VAL A 67 9.57 18.08 4.12
C VAL A 67 8.68 18.32 2.92
N TRP A 68 8.81 19.48 2.26
CA TRP A 68 8.06 19.80 1.06
C TRP A 68 8.42 18.88 -0.11
N LEU A 69 9.71 18.57 -0.27
CA LEU A 69 10.16 17.58 -1.24
C LEU A 69 9.58 16.19 -0.95
N THR A 70 9.56 15.76 0.31
CA THR A 70 8.96 14.47 0.72
C THR A 70 7.46 14.44 0.46
N ILE A 71 6.72 15.51 0.77
CA ILE A 71 5.27 15.61 0.48
C ILE A 71 5.04 15.55 -1.03
N GLY A 72 5.80 16.32 -1.82
CA GLY A 72 5.70 16.31 -3.29
C GLY A 72 6.02 14.94 -3.88
N TYR A 73 7.09 14.30 -3.39
CA TYR A 73 7.46 12.95 -3.80
C TYR A 73 6.37 11.93 -3.47
N LEU A 74 5.84 11.97 -2.24
CA LEU A 74 4.83 11.02 -1.77
C LEU A 74 3.52 11.16 -2.54
N THR A 75 3.10 12.39 -2.82
CA THR A 75 1.87 12.68 -3.57
C THR A 75 1.99 12.32 -5.05
N VAL A 76 3.08 12.71 -5.73
CA VAL A 76 3.23 12.51 -7.18
C VAL A 76 3.71 11.10 -7.51
N PHE A 77 4.84 10.67 -6.95
CA PHE A 77 5.48 9.41 -7.34
C PHE A 77 4.91 8.23 -6.56
N ALA A 78 4.93 8.30 -5.22
CA ALA A 78 4.52 7.17 -4.39
C ALA A 78 3.01 6.91 -4.43
N THR A 79 2.20 7.96 -4.63
CA THR A 79 0.74 7.84 -4.68
C THR A 79 0.21 7.89 -6.10
N ALA A 80 0.23 9.04 -6.78
CA ALA A 80 -0.45 9.19 -8.07
C ALA A 80 0.13 8.29 -9.18
N ALA A 81 1.45 8.29 -9.37
CA ALA A 81 2.10 7.49 -10.41
C ALA A 81 2.00 5.99 -10.10
N SER A 82 2.30 5.55 -8.87
CA SER A 82 2.15 4.15 -8.47
C SER A 82 0.71 3.65 -8.62
N PHE A 83 -0.27 4.43 -8.17
CA PHE A 83 -1.68 4.07 -8.32
C PHE A 83 -2.07 3.97 -9.79
N TRP A 84 -1.68 4.94 -10.61
CA TRP A 84 -1.94 4.91 -12.05
C TRP A 84 -1.31 3.70 -12.75
N LEU A 85 -0.05 3.36 -12.42
CA LEU A 85 0.62 2.17 -12.96
C LEU A 85 -0.09 0.87 -12.55
N VAL A 86 -0.54 0.76 -11.30
CA VAL A 86 -1.30 -0.40 -10.81
C VAL A 86 -2.66 -0.51 -11.52
N GLN A 87 -3.37 0.61 -11.69
CA GLN A 87 -4.63 0.64 -12.43
C GLN A 87 -4.42 0.22 -13.89
N TYR A 88 -3.40 0.78 -14.54
CA TYR A 88 -3.02 0.43 -15.90
C TYR A 88 -2.68 -1.06 -16.05
N ALA A 89 -1.89 -1.61 -15.12
CA ALA A 89 -1.52 -3.01 -15.12
C ALA A 89 -2.75 -3.92 -14.89
N THR A 90 -3.64 -3.55 -13.97
CA THR A 90 -4.86 -4.32 -13.66
C THR A 90 -5.83 -4.40 -14.82
N LEU A 91 -5.83 -3.40 -15.72
CA LEU A 91 -6.64 -3.42 -16.95
C LEU A 91 -6.03 -4.27 -18.08
N ARG A 92 -4.74 -4.63 -17.98
CA ARG A 92 -4.01 -5.35 -19.05
C ARG A 92 -3.54 -6.74 -18.63
N LEU A 93 -3.45 -7.00 -17.33
CA LEU A 93 -2.99 -8.24 -16.73
C LEU A 93 -4.04 -8.76 -15.75
N PRO A 94 -4.08 -10.08 -15.49
CA PRO A 94 -4.93 -10.62 -14.43
C PRO A 94 -4.61 -9.97 -13.09
N SER A 95 -5.65 -9.55 -12.36
CA SER A 95 -5.50 -8.87 -11.06
C SER A 95 -4.69 -9.70 -10.06
N ALA A 96 -4.80 -11.04 -10.10
CA ALA A 96 -4.01 -11.95 -9.29
C ALA A 96 -2.50 -11.81 -9.54
N LYS A 97 -2.05 -11.71 -10.81
CA LYS A 97 -0.64 -11.43 -11.15
C LYS A 97 -0.19 -10.08 -10.60
N VAL A 98 -1.00 -9.03 -10.76
CA VAL A 98 -0.65 -7.68 -10.26
C VAL A 98 -0.49 -7.68 -8.75
N MET A 99 -1.40 -8.32 -8.02
CA MET A 99 -1.32 -8.45 -6.56
C MET A 99 -0.13 -9.30 -6.13
N ALA A 100 0.21 -10.36 -6.86
CA ALA A 100 1.38 -11.19 -6.58
C ALA A 100 2.68 -10.35 -6.59
N TYR A 101 2.84 -9.43 -7.55
CA TYR A 101 4.00 -8.55 -7.59
C TYR A 101 4.12 -7.63 -6.35
N THR A 102 3.02 -7.26 -5.71
CA THR A 102 3.07 -6.42 -4.50
C THR A 102 3.73 -7.13 -3.32
N TYR A 103 3.73 -8.47 -3.29
CA TYR A 103 4.45 -9.23 -2.26
C TYR A 103 5.98 -9.16 -2.39
N LEU A 104 6.51 -8.65 -3.50
CA LEU A 104 7.94 -8.38 -3.67
C LEU A 104 8.38 -7.03 -3.09
N VAL A 105 7.45 -6.15 -2.70
CA VAL A 105 7.79 -4.83 -2.15
C VAL A 105 8.76 -4.91 -0.97
N PRO A 106 8.58 -5.79 0.04
CA PRO A 106 9.53 -5.90 1.15
C PRO A 106 10.94 -6.31 0.69
N SER A 107 11.04 -7.21 -0.31
CA SER A 107 12.33 -7.63 -0.88
C SER A 107 13.05 -6.45 -1.55
N TRP A 108 12.32 -5.62 -2.28
CA TRP A 108 12.86 -4.42 -2.91
C TRP A 108 13.34 -3.40 -1.87
N VAL A 109 12.58 -3.20 -0.79
CA VAL A 109 12.99 -2.33 0.33
C VAL A 109 14.28 -2.83 0.96
N ILE A 110 14.42 -4.14 1.19
CA ILE A 110 15.65 -4.73 1.75
C ILE A 110 16.86 -4.49 0.84
N LEU A 111 16.70 -4.62 -0.47
CA LEU A 111 17.79 -4.34 -1.42
C LEU A 111 18.25 -2.88 -1.32
N TRP A 112 17.32 -1.94 -1.16
CA TRP A 112 17.66 -0.52 -0.95
C TRP A 112 18.34 -0.28 0.39
N GLU A 113 17.85 -0.86 1.49
CA GLU A 113 18.48 -0.75 2.80
C GLU A 113 19.94 -1.25 2.78
N ILE A 114 20.19 -2.37 2.11
CA ILE A 114 21.54 -2.92 1.92
C ILE A 114 22.38 -1.97 1.05
N ALA A 115 21.84 -1.50 -0.08
CA ALA A 115 22.55 -0.61 -1.00
C ALA A 115 22.89 0.76 -0.37
N LEU A 116 22.05 1.24 0.55
CA LEU A 116 22.27 2.46 1.33
C LEU A 116 23.22 2.25 2.53
N GLY A 117 23.68 1.02 2.76
CA GLY A 117 24.67 0.70 3.79
C GLY A 117 24.10 0.53 5.19
N HIS A 118 22.78 0.38 5.35
CA HIS A 118 22.14 0.16 6.66
C HIS A 118 22.35 -1.27 7.21
N GLY A 119 23.01 -2.13 6.44
CA GLY A 119 23.35 -3.50 6.82
C GLY A 119 22.35 -4.53 6.30
N VAL A 120 22.67 -5.81 6.52
CA VAL A 120 21.83 -6.92 6.09
C VAL A 120 20.80 -7.24 7.19
N PRO A 121 19.51 -7.43 6.85
CA PRO A 121 18.50 -7.83 7.83
C PRO A 121 18.86 -9.16 8.51
N GLY A 122 18.32 -9.38 9.71
CA GLY A 122 18.52 -10.64 10.43
C GLY A 122 18.10 -11.87 9.60
N ALA A 123 18.76 -13.01 9.84
CA ALA A 123 18.57 -14.24 9.06
C ALA A 123 17.11 -14.71 8.95
N LEU A 124 16.29 -14.47 9.98
CA LEU A 124 14.85 -14.76 9.97
C LEU A 124 14.08 -13.97 8.91
N VAL A 125 14.44 -12.69 8.69
CA VAL A 125 13.81 -11.85 7.66
C VAL A 125 14.18 -12.36 6.26
N LEU A 126 15.44 -12.77 6.07
CA LEU A 126 15.89 -13.35 4.80
C LEU A 126 15.18 -14.69 4.49
N LEU A 127 14.93 -15.52 5.50
CA LEU A 127 14.11 -16.73 5.34
C LEU A 127 12.68 -16.39 4.94
N GLY A 128 12.09 -15.34 5.55
CA GLY A 128 10.78 -14.82 5.14
C GLY A 128 10.76 -14.40 3.66
N VAL A 129 11.79 -13.67 3.21
CA VAL A 129 11.96 -13.29 1.80
C VAL A 129 12.10 -14.52 0.90
N ALA A 130 12.90 -15.51 1.27
CA ALA A 130 13.01 -16.75 0.49
C ALA A 130 11.66 -17.48 0.38
N ALA A 131 10.87 -17.50 1.47
CA ALA A 131 9.55 -18.06 1.48
C ALA A 131 8.57 -17.29 0.57
N THR A 132 8.63 -15.95 0.53
CA THR A 132 7.78 -15.17 -0.40
C THR A 132 8.14 -15.45 -1.86
N PHE A 133 9.43 -15.57 -2.20
CA PHE A 133 9.85 -15.99 -3.55
C PHE A 133 9.33 -17.38 -3.91
N GLY A 134 9.40 -18.34 -2.99
CA GLY A 134 8.85 -19.69 -3.20
C GLY A 134 7.34 -19.70 -3.41
N ALA A 135 6.60 -18.95 -2.60
CA ALA A 135 5.15 -18.81 -2.74
C ALA A 135 4.74 -18.17 -4.07
N LEU A 136 5.45 -17.11 -4.49
CA LEU A 136 5.19 -16.46 -5.78
C LEU A 136 5.50 -17.37 -6.96
N TRP A 137 6.58 -18.15 -6.89
CA TRP A 137 6.92 -19.12 -7.91
C TRP A 137 5.82 -20.17 -8.09
N LEU A 138 5.27 -20.69 -6.98
CA LEU A 138 4.15 -21.63 -7.02
C LEU A 138 2.88 -20.97 -7.59
N LEU A 139 2.53 -19.77 -7.10
CA LEU A 139 1.33 -19.05 -7.50
C LEU A 139 1.33 -18.72 -9.00
N LEU A 140 2.47 -18.27 -9.54
CA LEU A 140 2.60 -17.95 -10.95
C LEU A 140 2.60 -19.19 -11.84
N LYS A 141 3.14 -20.31 -11.36
CA LYS A 141 3.18 -21.58 -12.10
C LYS A 141 1.79 -22.18 -12.30
N ASP A 142 0.92 -22.13 -11.29
CA ASP A 142 -0.43 -22.70 -11.37
C ASP A 142 -1.38 -21.88 -12.26
N GLU A 143 -1.18 -20.56 -12.37
CA GLU A 143 -1.98 -19.73 -13.28
C GLU A 143 -1.71 -19.99 -14.77
N ASP A 144 -0.50 -20.42 -15.12
CA ASP A 144 -0.16 -20.79 -16.50
C ASP A 144 -0.74 -22.17 -16.85
N GLY A 145 -0.92 -23.06 -15.86
CA GLY A 145 -1.58 -24.36 -16.01
C GLY A 145 -3.12 -24.29 -16.06
N ALA A 146 -3.74 -23.35 -15.34
CA ALA A 146 -5.20 -23.16 -15.34
C ALA A 146 -5.76 -22.52 -16.63
N ARG A 147 -4.88 -22.10 -17.54
CA ARG A 147 -5.24 -21.52 -18.86
C ARG A 147 -5.04 -22.47 -20.04
N ALA A 148 -4.64 -23.72 -19.79
CA ALA A 148 -4.47 -24.77 -20.81
C ALA A 148 -5.73 -25.64 -20.93
#